data_AF-A0A920Q0T4-F1
#
_entry.id   AF-A0A920Q0T4-F1
#
_cell.length_a   1.000
_cell.length_b   1.000
_cell.length_c   1.000
_cell.angle_alpha   90.00
_cell.angle_beta   90.00
_cell.angle_gamma   90.00
#
_symmetry.space_group_name_H-M   'P 1'
#
loop_
_entity.id
_entity.type
_entity.pdbx_description
1 polymer ?
#
loop_
_entity_poly.entity_id
_entity_poly.type
_entity_poly.pdbx_seq_one_letter_code
_entity_poly.pdbx_strand_id
1 'polypeptide(L)'
;MVPPVAPPETPPNEVHDAPLTMLRPIVDALGATLLPTDEATDDDLEVVWGGAVLAAVRRPDPHLDLHDALPTLYRRGGTRHGPAVPRR
;
A
#
# COMPACT_ATOMS: atom_id res chain seq x y z
N MET A 1 8.82 49.09 5.02
CA MET A 1 8.10 48.25 4.04
C MET A 1 8.89 46.95 3.93
N VAL A 2 8.44 45.89 4.60
CA VAL A 2 9.09 44.57 4.55
C VAL A 2 8.68 43.93 3.23
N PRO A 3 9.62 43.49 2.36
CA PRO A 3 9.24 42.77 1.15
C PRO A 3 8.50 41.48 1.55
N PRO A 4 7.47 41.06 0.80
CA PRO A 4 6.81 39.80 1.08
C PRO A 4 7.85 38.68 1.02
N VAL A 5 8.04 37.98 2.13
CA VAL A 5 8.83 36.75 2.14
C VAL A 5 8.08 35.77 1.23
N ALA A 6 8.73 35.30 0.17
CA ALA A 6 8.17 34.23 -0.63
C ALA A 6 7.87 33.04 0.30
N PRO A 7 6.72 32.36 0.15
CA PRO A 7 6.48 31.14 0.93
C PRO A 7 7.66 30.20 0.73
N PRO A 8 8.09 29.47 1.77
CA PRO A 8 9.21 28.53 1.61
C PRO A 8 8.86 27.56 0.48
N GLU A 9 9.68 27.56 -0.57
CA GLU A 9 9.59 26.55 -1.62
C GLU A 9 9.87 25.20 -0.96
N THR A 10 8.82 24.39 -0.77
CA THR A 10 8.97 23.04 -0.23
C THR A 10 9.89 22.26 -1.16
N PRO A 11 11.03 21.71 -0.67
CA PRO A 11 11.93 20.95 -1.50
C PRO A 11 11.16 19.77 -2.14
N PRO A 12 11.45 19.43 -3.40
CA PRO A 12 10.66 18.44 -4.13
C PRO A 12 10.59 17.09 -3.41
N ASN A 13 11.59 16.72 -2.61
CA ASN A 13 11.61 15.48 -1.83
C ASN A 13 10.60 15.47 -0.67
N GLU A 14 10.35 16.61 0.00
CA GLU A 14 9.35 16.68 1.10
C GLU A 14 7.93 16.45 0.60
N VAL A 15 7.63 16.85 -0.64
CA VAL A 15 6.31 16.64 -1.27
C VAL A 15 6.05 15.16 -1.53
N HIS A 16 7.10 14.36 -1.76
CA HIS A 16 6.98 12.92 -2.01
C HIS A 16 6.92 12.09 -0.72
N ASP A 17 7.59 12.56 0.34
CA ASP A 17 7.61 11.85 1.63
C ASP A 17 6.25 11.86 2.34
N ALA A 18 5.47 12.93 2.22
CA ALA A 18 4.16 13.03 2.87
C ALA A 18 3.14 11.98 2.35
N PRO A 19 2.93 11.81 1.02
CA PRO A 19 2.10 10.72 0.47
C PRO A 19 2.57 9.33 0.89
N LEU A 20 3.89 9.06 0.84
CA LEU A 20 4.43 7.75 1.23
C LEU A 20 4.20 7.46 2.73
N THR A 21 4.30 8.49 3.57
CA THR A 21 3.96 8.39 5.00
C THR A 21 2.48 8.08 5.21
N MET A 22 1.58 8.69 4.43
CA MET A 22 0.15 8.40 4.51
C MET A 22 -0.21 6.99 4.03
N LEU A 23 0.56 6.43 3.08
CA LEU A 23 0.32 5.08 2.54
C LEU A 23 0.89 3.97 3.42
N ARG A 24 1.88 4.26 4.27
CA ARG A 24 2.55 3.27 5.13
C ARG A 24 1.57 2.35 5.90
N PRO A 25 0.52 2.85 6.59
CA PRO A 25 -0.38 1.97 7.35
C PRO A 25 -1.13 0.96 6.48
N ILE A 26 -1.41 1.30 5.21
CA ILE A 26 -2.11 0.42 4.27
C ILE A 26 -1.15 -0.67 3.78
N VAL A 27 0.07 -0.27 3.42
CA VAL A 27 1.14 -1.19 3.00
C VAL A 27 1.42 -2.21 4.09
N ASP A 28 1.56 -1.75 5.34
CA ASP A 28 1.78 -2.62 6.50
C ASP A 28 0.60 -3.57 6.75
N ALA A 29 -0.64 -3.08 6.64
CA ALA A 29 -1.84 -3.91 6.83
C ALA A 29 -2.00 -5.00 5.78
N LEU A 30 -1.44 -4.80 4.59
CA LEU A 30 -1.44 -5.78 3.50
C LEU A 30 -0.22 -6.71 3.54
N GLY A 31 0.70 -6.54 4.49
CA GLY A 31 1.97 -7.28 4.51
C GLY A 31 2.88 -6.95 3.31
N ALA A 32 2.61 -5.84 2.63
CA ALA A 32 3.38 -5.40 1.47
C ALA A 32 4.62 -4.61 1.90
N THR A 33 5.55 -4.38 0.98
CA THR A 33 6.78 -3.61 1.23
C THR A 33 6.85 -2.41 0.29
N LEU A 34 7.10 -1.21 0.83
CA LEU A 34 7.43 -0.03 0.02
C LEU A 34 8.91 -0.06 -0.36
N LEU A 35 9.18 0.10 -1.66
CA LEU A 35 10.50 0.11 -2.25
C LEU A 35 10.76 1.46 -2.93
N PRO A 36 12.00 1.97 -2.91
CA PRO A 36 12.37 3.12 -3.72
C PRO A 36 12.35 2.75 -5.22
N THR A 37 12.16 3.74 -6.08
CA THR A 37 11.94 3.54 -7.52
C THR A 37 13.12 2.87 -8.23
N ASP A 38 14.34 3.01 -7.71
CA ASP A 38 15.56 2.37 -8.24
C ASP A 38 15.69 0.88 -7.89
N GLU A 39 14.94 0.40 -6.89
CA GLU A 39 14.87 -1.01 -6.50
C GLU A 39 13.62 -1.73 -7.07
N ALA A 40 12.73 -0.99 -7.73
CA ALA A 40 11.50 -1.50 -8.30
C ALA A 40 11.77 -2.44 -9.48
N THR A 41 10.99 -3.51 -9.57
CA THR A 41 10.97 -4.41 -10.74
C THR A 41 9.60 -4.37 -11.42
N ASP A 42 9.51 -4.94 -12.62
CA ASP A 42 8.26 -5.03 -13.39
C ASP A 42 7.12 -5.79 -12.67
N ASP A 43 7.43 -6.55 -11.61
CA ASP A 43 6.47 -7.30 -10.80
C ASP A 43 5.86 -6.50 -9.64
N ASP A 44 6.41 -5.32 -9.35
CA ASP A 44 5.99 -4.42 -8.29
C ASP A 44 4.92 -3.43 -8.76
N LEU A 45 4.11 -2.90 -7.83
CA LEU A 45 3.09 -1.91 -8.15
C LEU A 45 3.63 -0.49 -7.96
N GLU A 46 3.64 0.33 -9.01
CA GLU A 46 4.04 1.73 -8.92
C GLU A 46 3.09 2.57 -8.05
N VAL A 47 3.67 3.42 -7.20
CA VAL A 47 2.95 4.46 -6.45
C VAL A 47 3.08 5.77 -7.21
N VAL A 48 1.99 6.16 -7.88
CA VAL A 48 1.93 7.41 -8.65
C VAL A 48 1.19 8.48 -7.87
N TRP A 49 1.80 9.65 -7.73
CA TRP A 49 1.20 10.82 -7.10
C TRP A 49 1.49 12.07 -7.91
N GLY A 50 0.47 12.90 -8.18
CA GLY A 50 0.64 14.11 -8.98
C GLY A 50 1.20 13.85 -10.39
N GLY A 51 1.07 12.64 -10.92
CA GLY A 51 1.62 12.24 -12.23
C GLY A 51 3.09 11.78 -12.21
N ALA A 52 3.73 11.72 -11.04
CA ALA A 52 5.08 11.20 -10.87
C ALA A 52 5.08 9.87 -10.10
N VAL A 53 5.95 8.93 -10.50
CA VAL A 53 6.20 7.69 -9.76
C VAL A 53 7.09 8.03 -8.56
N LEU A 54 6.61 7.76 -7.36
CA LEU A 54 7.31 8.10 -6.11
C LEU A 54 8.03 6.92 -5.48
N ALA A 55 7.50 5.72 -5.67
CA ALA A 55 7.95 4.47 -5.08
C ALA A 55 7.31 3.28 -5.80
N ALA A 56 7.67 2.07 -5.40
CA ALA A 56 6.95 0.85 -5.75
C ALA A 56 6.48 0.10 -4.49
N VAL A 57 5.46 -0.74 -4.65
CA VAL A 57 4.92 -1.62 -3.60
C VAL A 57 5.09 -3.06 -4.04
N ARG A 58 5.95 -3.78 -3.33
CA ARG A 58 6.10 -5.22 -3.47
C ARG A 58 5.04 -5.94 -2.67
N ARG A 59 4.31 -6.84 -3.34
CA ARG A 59 3.29 -7.69 -2.71
C ARG A 59 3.96 -8.72 -1.79
N PRO A 60 3.31 -9.13 -0.69
CA PRO A 60 3.77 -10.30 0.06
C PRO A 60 3.81 -11.53 -0.85
N ASP A 61 4.78 -12.42 -0.63
CA ASP A 61 4.91 -13.67 -1.37
C ASP A 61 3.67 -14.55 -1.10
N PRO A 62 2.83 -14.83 -2.11
CA PRO A 62 1.60 -15.60 -1.92
C PRO A 62 1.85 -17.05 -1.47
N HIS A 63 3.05 -17.60 -1.70
CA HIS A 63 3.41 -18.97 -1.34
C HIS A 63 3.95 -19.11 0.09
N LEU A 64 4.50 -18.03 0.66
CA LEU A 64 4.82 -17.99 2.09
C LEU A 64 3.60 -17.63 2.95
N ASP A 65 2.62 -16.91 2.38
CA ASP A 65 1.53 -16.28 3.14
C ASP A 65 0.14 -16.93 2.96
N LEU A 66 -0.04 -18.00 2.17
CA LEU A 66 -1.35 -18.67 2.15
C LEU A 66 -1.73 -19.22 3.54
N HIS A 67 -0.76 -19.66 4.33
CA HIS A 67 -1.02 -20.24 5.65
C HIS A 67 -1.38 -19.19 6.72
N ASP A 68 -0.86 -17.96 6.59
CA ASP A 68 -1.01 -16.87 7.56
C ASP A 68 -2.05 -15.80 7.15
N ALA A 69 -2.33 -15.64 5.85
CA ALA A 69 -3.42 -14.80 5.35
C ALA A 69 -4.81 -15.40 5.58
N LEU A 70 -4.93 -16.73 5.65
CA LEU A 70 -6.20 -17.43 5.86
C LEU A 70 -6.89 -17.06 7.19
N PRO A 71 -6.23 -17.07 8.36
CA PRO A 71 -6.83 -16.61 9.62
C PRO A 71 -7.42 -15.19 9.58
N THR A 72 -6.78 -14.27 8.86
CA THR A 72 -7.23 -12.87 8.71
C THR A 72 -8.49 -12.79 7.84
N LEU A 73 -8.57 -13.60 6.78
CA LEU A 73 -9.76 -13.72 5.92
C LEU A 73 -10.93 -14.41 6.64
N TYR A 74 -10.67 -15.47 7.42
CA TYR A 74 -11.69 -16.17 8.20
C TYR A 74 -12.30 -15.28 9.30
N ARG A 75 -11.51 -14.40 9.91
CA ARG A 75 -12.00 -13.45 10.93
C ARG A 75 -13.02 -12.44 10.38
N ARG A 76 -12.97 -12.14 9.08
CA ARG A 76 -13.85 -11.16 8.41
C ARG A 76 -15.04 -11.80 7.68
N GLY A 77 -14.95 -13.08 7.31
CA GLY A 77 -15.95 -13.80 6.49
C GLY A 77 -16.99 -14.64 7.25
N GLY A 78 -16.93 -14.69 8.58
CA GLY A 78 -17.72 -15.60 9.41
C GLY A 78 -19.20 -15.25 9.61
N THR A 79 -19.93 -14.68 8.64
CA THR A 79 -21.41 -14.64 8.69
C THR A 79 -22.06 -14.79 7.32
N ARG A 80 -22.29 -16.06 6.93
CA ARG A 80 -23.57 -16.60 6.43
C ARG A 80 -23.31 -17.96 5.77
N HIS A 81 -23.49 -19.04 6.53
CA HIS A 81 -23.78 -20.35 5.95
C HIS A 81 -25.17 -20.27 5.32
N GLY A 82 -25.23 -20.26 3.98
CA GLY A 82 -26.48 -20.53 3.25
C GLY A 82 -26.98 -21.94 3.53
N PRO A 83 -28.27 -22.23 3.33
CA PRO A 83 -28.86 -23.49 3.75
C PRO A 83 -28.23 -24.69 3.01
N ALA A 84 -27.98 -25.76 3.77
CA ALA A 84 -27.41 -27.01 3.28
C ALA A 84 -28.29 -27.61 2.17
N VAL A 85 -27.69 -27.92 1.03
CA VAL A 85 -28.33 -28.66 -0.06
C VAL A 85 -28.28 -30.15 0.28
N PRO A 86 -29.41 -30.84 0.46
CA PRO A 86 -29.41 -32.28 0.72
C PRO A 86 -28.98 -33.05 -0.53
N ARG A 87 -28.08 -34.01 -0.35
CA ARG A 87 -27.69 -34.94 -1.44
C ARG A 87 -28.79 -36.00 -1.61
N ARG A 88 -29.28 -36.12 -2.84
CA ARG A 88 -30.08 -37.25 -3.31
C ARG A 88 -29.17 -38.41 -3.71
#